data_AF-A0A3S3QJD4-F1
#
_entry.id   AF-A0A3S3QJD4-F1
#
_cell.length_a   1.000
_cell.length_b   1.000
_cell.length_c   1.000
_cell.angle_alpha   90.00
_cell.angle_beta   90.00
_cell.angle_gamma   90.00
#
_symmetry.space_group_name_H-M   'P 1'
#
loop_
_entity.id
_entity.type
_entity.pdbx_description
1 polymer ?
#
loop_
_entity_poly.entity_id
_entity_poly.type
_entity_poly.pdbx_seq_one_letter_code
_entity_poly.pdbx_strand_id
1 'polypeptide(L)'
;MATASVAFKSREDHRKQLELEEARKAGLAPAELDEDGKEINPHIPQYMSSAPWYLNAEKPSLKHQRKWKSDPNYTKAWYDRGAKIYQAEKYRKGACENCGAMTHSAKACMDRPRKLGAKWTNKHIAPDEKIETFELDYDGKRDRWNGYDPSTYARVIERYEARDEARRKYLKEQQLKKLEEKDNNQNGEGEVSDEEDDEDSLKIDEAKVDESKQMDFAKVEKRVRTTGGGSTGTVRNLRIREDTAKYLLNLDVNSAHYDPKTRSMREDPLPDSDPNEKFYEGDNQYRVSGQALEFKQLNIHAWEAFEKGQDVHMQAAPSQAELLYKNYKVNKEKLKSHTKETIFEKYGNAASEEEIPRELLLGQSERQVEYDRAGRIIKGQETALPRSKYEEDVYINNHTSVWGSWWKDHQWGYKCCRQMIRNSYCTGSAGIEAAEAATDLMKANIARKEATEAFYSCITNMCALWNHTEKSPETEEKRLATWGTDVPEDLVLDQKLLAEALKKEDERKREERDERKRKYNVKWNDKVTAEDMEAYRMKRVHHDDPMKEFLN
;
A
#
# COMPACT_ATOMS: atom_id res chain seq x y z
N MET A 1 70.94 4.21 33.73
CA MET A 1 71.18 3.83 32.33
C MET A 1 70.12 2.79 31.95
N ALA A 2 68.95 3.24 31.49
CA ALA A 2 67.85 2.37 31.11
C ALA A 2 67.77 2.37 29.58
N THR A 3 68.30 1.32 28.94
CA THR A 3 68.17 1.10 27.50
C THR A 3 66.77 0.52 27.24
N ALA A 4 65.84 1.37 26.82
CA ALA A 4 64.61 0.89 26.18
C ALA A 4 65.04 0.10 24.94
N SER A 5 64.80 -1.22 24.94
CA SER A 5 65.15 -2.12 23.86
C SER A 5 64.25 -1.88 22.66
N VAL A 6 64.54 -0.83 21.88
CA VAL A 6 64.10 -0.75 20.49
C VAL A 6 64.87 -1.83 19.76
N ALA A 7 64.28 -3.02 19.63
CA ALA A 7 64.88 -4.10 18.85
C ALA A 7 65.12 -3.58 17.43
N PHE A 8 66.38 -3.48 17.01
CA PHE A 8 66.74 -3.13 15.64
C PHE A 8 66.15 -4.20 14.72
N LYS A 9 65.11 -3.83 13.97
CA LYS A 9 64.47 -4.71 12.99
C LYS A 9 65.42 -4.89 11.81
N SER A 10 65.55 -6.12 11.28
CA SER A 10 66.26 -6.35 10.03
C SER A 10 65.61 -5.52 8.91
N ARG A 11 66.38 -5.13 7.88
CA ARG A 11 65.85 -4.42 6.71
C ARG A 11 64.71 -5.20 6.05
N GLU A 12 64.80 -6.52 6.07
CA GLU A 12 63.77 -7.42 5.56
C GLU A 12 62.49 -7.37 6.43
N ASP A 13 62.63 -7.33 7.75
CA ASP A 13 61.48 -7.27 8.66
C ASP A 13 60.79 -5.90 8.64
N HIS A 14 61.57 -4.82 8.49
CA HIS A 14 61.02 -3.48 8.27
C HIS A 14 60.23 -3.39 6.96
N ARG A 15 60.78 -3.98 5.89
CA ARG A 15 60.07 -4.06 4.60
C ARG A 15 58.79 -4.88 4.72
N LYS A 16 58.84 -6.05 5.37
CA LYS A 16 57.65 -6.88 5.64
C LYS A 16 56.59 -6.12 6.44
N GLN A 17 56.99 -5.32 7.43
CA GLN A 17 56.04 -4.53 8.21
C GLN A 17 55.38 -3.42 7.39
N LEU A 18 56.13 -2.71 6.55
CA LEU A 18 55.55 -1.72 5.64
C LEU A 18 54.59 -2.36 4.65
N GLU A 19 54.99 -3.46 4.01
CA GLU A 19 54.13 -4.21 3.08
C GLU A 19 52.87 -4.73 3.79
N LEU A 20 52.99 -5.15 5.04
CA LEU A 20 51.86 -5.60 5.85
C LEU A 20 50.95 -4.44 6.27
N GLU A 21 51.50 -3.28 6.65
CA GLU A 21 50.73 -2.06 6.91
C GLU A 21 50.00 -1.55 5.65
N GLU A 22 50.64 -1.61 4.48
CA GLU A 22 50.01 -1.28 3.19
C GLU A 22 48.90 -2.28 2.85
N ALA A 23 49.14 -3.58 3.03
CA ALA A 23 48.11 -4.61 2.86
C ALA A 23 46.94 -4.41 3.83
N ARG A 24 47.20 -3.98 5.07
CA ARG A 24 46.15 -3.64 6.05
C ARG A 24 45.36 -2.40 5.66
N LYS A 25 46.04 -1.34 5.19
CA LYS A 25 45.38 -0.14 4.67
C LYS A 25 44.56 -0.43 3.41
N ALA A 26 44.98 -1.41 2.62
CA ALA A 26 44.22 -1.92 1.48
C ALA A 26 43.08 -2.87 1.86
N GLY A 27 42.96 -3.26 3.14
CA GLY A 27 41.96 -4.23 3.61
C GLY A 27 42.24 -5.69 3.20
N LEU A 28 43.44 -6.00 2.70
CA LEU A 28 43.87 -7.35 2.33
C LEU A 28 44.36 -8.16 3.54
N ALA A 29 44.86 -7.48 4.57
CA ALA A 29 45.33 -8.09 5.80
C ALA A 29 44.51 -7.61 7.01
N PRO A 30 44.29 -8.46 8.03
CA PRO A 30 43.54 -8.08 9.23
C PRO A 30 44.27 -6.99 10.04
N ALA A 31 43.50 -6.14 10.70
CA ALA A 31 43.99 -5.07 11.56
C ALA A 31 44.85 -5.61 12.72
N GLU A 32 45.70 -4.76 13.29
CA GLU A 32 46.41 -5.10 14.53
C GLU A 32 45.42 -5.17 15.69
N LEU A 33 45.59 -6.16 16.57
CA LEU A 33 44.81 -6.25 17.80
C LEU A 33 45.62 -5.63 18.94
N ASP A 34 44.98 -4.75 19.71
CA ASP A 34 45.48 -4.18 20.96
C ASP A 34 45.53 -5.27 22.06
N GLU A 35 46.15 -4.96 23.21
CA GLU A 35 46.19 -5.79 24.41
C GLU A 35 44.80 -6.22 24.90
N ASP A 36 43.80 -5.35 24.72
CA ASP A 36 42.41 -5.60 25.10
C ASP A 36 41.62 -6.35 24.00
N GLY A 37 42.28 -6.82 22.94
CA GLY A 37 41.67 -7.50 21.81
C GLY A 37 40.87 -6.59 20.86
N LYS A 38 41.04 -5.27 20.96
CA LYS A 38 40.39 -4.29 20.06
C LYS A 38 41.22 -4.07 18.81
N GLU A 39 40.56 -3.99 17.66
CA GLU A 39 41.22 -3.70 16.39
C GLU A 39 41.71 -2.24 16.33
N ILE A 40 42.98 -2.06 16.01
CA ILE A 40 43.60 -0.77 15.75
C ILE A 40 43.43 -0.47 14.26
N ASN A 41 42.69 0.59 13.96
CA ASN A 41 42.45 1.03 12.59
C ASN A 41 43.79 1.30 11.86
N PRO A 42 44.11 0.59 10.76
CA PRO A 42 45.35 0.74 10.01
C PRO A 42 45.59 2.14 9.39
N HIS A 43 44.54 2.95 9.29
CA HIS A 43 44.62 4.31 8.78
C HIS A 43 45.02 5.33 9.87
N ILE A 44 45.13 4.91 11.14
CA ILE A 44 45.71 5.75 12.19
C ILE A 44 47.20 5.94 11.86
N PRO A 45 47.70 7.18 11.75
CA PRO A 45 49.12 7.42 11.50
C PRO A 45 50.00 6.76 12.56
N GLN A 46 51.15 6.23 12.15
CA GLN A 46 52.05 5.45 13.02
C GLN A 46 52.48 6.21 14.28
N TYR A 47 52.64 7.54 14.20
CA TYR A 47 53.01 8.37 15.35
C TYR A 47 51.90 8.50 16.42
N MET A 48 50.64 8.20 16.08
CA MET A 48 49.52 8.16 17.03
C MET A 48 49.30 6.76 17.61
N SER A 49 49.58 5.70 16.84
CA SER A 49 49.41 4.31 17.29
C SER A 49 50.61 3.78 18.08
N SER A 50 51.82 4.28 17.81
CA SER A 50 53.02 3.90 18.55
C SER A 50 53.03 4.53 19.94
N ALA A 51 52.97 3.68 20.97
CA ALA A 51 53.10 4.13 22.34
C ALA A 51 54.55 4.63 22.58
N PRO A 52 54.72 5.85 23.12
CA PRO A 52 56.05 6.37 23.46
C PRO A 52 56.76 5.51 24.51
N TRP A 53 58.10 5.47 24.42
CA TRP A 53 58.95 4.60 25.25
C TRP A 53 58.72 4.76 26.76
N TYR A 54 58.35 5.95 27.25
CA TYR A 54 58.13 6.20 28.68
C TYR A 54 56.86 5.57 29.24
N LEU A 55 55.99 5.01 28.40
CA LEU A 55 54.81 4.26 28.82
C LEU A 55 55.07 2.74 28.89
N ASN A 56 56.25 2.27 28.47
CA ASN A 56 56.68 0.87 28.54
C ASN A 56 55.64 -0.15 28.04
N ALA A 57 54.92 0.17 26.96
CA ALA A 57 54.00 -0.78 26.34
C ALA A 57 54.78 -1.74 25.43
N GLU A 58 54.65 -3.05 25.66
CA GLU A 58 55.29 -4.09 24.84
C GLU A 58 54.50 -4.38 23.55
N LYS A 59 53.21 -4.03 23.51
CA LYS A 59 52.30 -4.22 22.39
C LYS A 59 51.76 -2.90 21.84
N PRO A 60 51.44 -2.82 20.54
CA PRO A 60 50.79 -1.64 19.97
C PRO A 60 49.45 -1.42 20.68
N SER A 61 49.24 -0.24 21.25
CA SER A 61 48.02 0.09 22.00
C SER A 61 47.64 1.55 21.88
N LEU A 62 46.33 1.82 21.85
CA LEU A 62 45.81 3.20 21.81
C LEU A 62 45.47 3.74 23.22
N LYS A 63 45.85 3.01 24.28
CA LYS A 63 45.61 3.40 25.68
C LYS A 63 46.24 4.75 26.03
N HIS A 64 47.41 5.05 25.47
CA HIS A 64 48.13 6.30 25.72
C HIS A 64 47.45 7.55 25.13
N GLN A 65 46.60 7.37 24.11
CA GLN A 65 45.78 8.45 23.55
C GLN A 65 44.48 8.67 24.34
N ARG A 66 44.11 7.71 25.21
CA ARG A 66 42.96 7.90 26.11
C ARG A 66 43.32 8.89 27.21
N LYS A 67 42.30 9.59 27.68
CA LYS A 67 42.43 10.55 28.77
C LYS A 67 42.89 9.84 30.05
N TRP A 68 44.14 10.09 30.47
CA TRP A 68 44.76 9.46 31.64
C TRP A 68 44.38 10.13 32.97
N LYS A 69 44.09 11.44 32.95
CA LYS A 69 43.52 12.15 34.11
C LYS A 69 42.00 12.01 34.06
N SER A 70 41.42 11.26 34.99
CA SER A 70 39.98 11.35 35.24
C SER A 70 39.61 12.81 35.49
N ASP A 71 38.48 13.26 34.97
CA ASP A 71 37.97 14.58 35.36
C ASP A 71 37.89 14.66 36.89
N PRO A 72 38.21 15.82 37.49
CA PRO A 72 37.85 16.07 38.89
C PRO A 72 36.37 15.70 39.02
N ASN A 73 36.03 14.91 40.03
CA ASN A 73 34.65 14.50 40.22
C ASN A 73 33.84 15.72 40.65
N TYR A 74 33.40 16.54 39.68
CA TYR A 74 32.69 17.77 39.93
C TYR A 74 31.39 17.43 40.66
N THR A 75 31.30 17.90 41.90
CA THR A 75 30.15 17.61 42.73
C THR A 75 28.94 18.37 42.20
N LYS A 76 27.80 17.70 42.05
CA LYS A 76 26.52 18.39 41.80
C LYS A 76 25.95 19.05 43.07
N ALA A 77 26.60 18.86 44.21
CA ALA A 77 26.23 19.49 45.46
C ALA A 77 26.49 21.00 45.40
N TRP A 78 25.60 21.75 46.05
CA TRP A 78 25.72 23.18 46.21
C TRP A 78 25.80 23.54 47.70
N TYR A 79 26.26 24.74 48.01
CA TYR A 79 26.39 25.24 49.38
C TYR A 79 25.05 25.17 50.14
N ASP A 80 25.08 24.59 51.33
CA ASP A 80 23.95 24.56 52.26
C ASP A 80 23.68 25.97 52.83
N ARG A 81 22.83 26.74 52.16
CA ARG A 81 22.52 28.12 52.59
C ARG A 81 21.76 28.10 53.92
N GLY A 82 22.32 28.77 54.92
CA GLY A 82 21.67 28.94 56.24
C GLY A 82 21.78 27.72 57.15
N ALA A 83 22.54 26.69 56.78
CA ALA A 83 22.84 25.57 57.66
C ALA A 83 23.72 26.02 58.84
N LYS A 84 23.29 25.64 60.04
CA LYS A 84 23.91 25.98 61.32
C LYS A 84 24.45 24.70 61.94
N ILE A 85 25.70 24.72 62.39
CA ILE A 85 26.35 23.55 62.98
C ILE A 85 26.16 23.54 64.50
N TYR A 86 26.63 24.59 65.18
CA TYR A 86 26.72 24.61 66.63
C TYR A 86 26.42 26.00 67.20
N GLN A 87 25.64 26.08 68.27
CA GLN A 87 25.37 27.33 68.98
C GLN A 87 26.01 27.29 70.36
N ALA A 88 26.90 28.24 70.64
CA ALA A 88 27.51 28.39 71.96
C ALA A 88 26.64 29.27 72.87
N GLU A 89 26.61 28.97 74.17
CA GLU A 89 25.93 29.80 75.17
C GLU A 89 26.78 30.97 75.67
N LYS A 90 28.11 30.85 75.54
CA LYS A 90 29.09 31.85 75.99
C LYS A 90 30.04 32.22 74.86
N TYR A 91 30.58 33.43 74.92
CA TYR A 91 31.58 33.89 73.97
C TYR A 91 32.85 33.01 74.04
N ARG A 92 33.29 32.53 72.88
CA ARG A 92 34.52 31.75 72.71
C ARG A 92 35.65 32.67 72.23
N LYS A 93 36.88 32.41 72.69
CA LYS A 93 38.06 33.17 72.24
C LYS A 93 38.27 32.91 70.75
N GLY A 94 38.40 33.99 69.97
CA GLY A 94 38.51 33.93 68.51
C GLY A 94 37.17 34.06 67.77
N ALA A 95 36.04 34.10 68.49
CA ALA A 95 34.75 34.37 67.89
C ALA A 95 34.59 35.84 67.53
N CYS A 96 33.71 36.11 66.57
CA CYS A 96 33.31 37.45 66.18
C CYS A 96 32.89 38.27 67.41
N GLU A 97 33.51 39.44 67.58
CA GLU A 97 33.28 40.28 68.76
C GLU A 97 31.84 40.81 68.83
N ASN A 98 31.18 40.92 67.68
CA ASN A 98 29.81 41.41 67.55
C ASN A 98 28.75 40.34 67.86
N CYS A 99 28.76 39.21 67.13
CA CYS A 99 27.71 38.18 67.20
C CYS A 99 28.11 36.91 67.99
N GLY A 100 29.41 36.63 68.16
CA GLY A 100 29.89 35.44 68.89
C GLY A 100 30.01 34.15 68.07
N ALA A 101 29.79 34.16 66.76
CA ALA A 101 30.08 33.04 65.87
C ALA A 101 31.59 32.92 65.58
N MET A 102 32.10 31.71 65.40
CA MET A 102 33.54 31.44 65.12
C MET A 102 33.90 31.47 63.63
N THR A 103 32.92 31.45 62.73
CA THR A 103 33.14 31.28 61.28
C THR A 103 33.65 32.53 60.57
N HIS A 104 33.43 33.71 61.14
CA HIS A 104 33.78 34.98 60.52
C HIS A 104 34.31 36.02 61.54
N SER A 105 34.95 37.07 61.03
CA SER A 105 35.45 38.19 61.84
C SER A 105 34.40 39.28 62.05
N ALA A 106 34.63 40.20 62.99
CA ALA A 106 33.70 41.32 63.26
C ALA A 106 33.40 42.20 62.04
N LYS A 107 34.33 42.33 61.09
CA LYS A 107 34.15 43.10 59.85
C LYS A 107 33.27 42.41 58.82
N ALA A 108 33.29 41.08 58.79
CA ALA A 108 32.51 40.25 57.88
C ALA A 108 31.20 39.74 58.51
N CYS A 109 30.84 40.29 59.68
CA CYS A 109 29.65 39.90 60.43
C CYS A 109 28.38 40.34 59.69
N MET A 110 27.49 39.39 59.39
CA MET A 110 26.18 39.68 58.77
C MET A 110 25.17 40.26 59.77
N ASP A 111 25.40 40.05 61.07
CA ASP A 111 24.58 40.67 62.10
C ASP A 111 24.88 42.16 62.21
N ARG A 112 23.82 42.94 62.47
CA ARG A 112 23.91 44.38 62.69
C ARG A 112 24.98 44.70 63.75
N PRO A 113 25.90 45.65 63.50
CA PRO A 113 26.90 46.07 64.47
C PRO A 113 26.26 46.54 65.78
N ARG A 114 26.58 45.88 66.89
CA ARG A 114 26.07 46.21 68.23
C ARG A 114 27.01 47.20 68.91
N LYS A 115 26.45 48.13 69.70
CA LYS A 115 27.22 49.11 70.50
C LYS A 115 28.09 48.41 71.56
N LEU A 116 27.55 47.35 72.17
CA LEU A 116 28.26 46.42 73.02
C LEU A 116 28.12 45.03 72.39
N GLY A 117 29.21 44.52 71.83
CA GLY A 117 29.23 43.23 71.15
C GLY A 117 29.04 42.03 72.10
N ALA A 118 28.80 40.86 71.53
CA ALA A 118 28.69 39.59 72.25
C ALA A 118 29.92 39.26 73.10
N LYS A 119 31.11 39.77 72.74
CA LYS A 119 32.36 39.60 73.51
C LYS A 119 32.25 40.09 74.96
N TRP A 120 31.56 41.20 75.19
CA TRP A 120 31.44 41.81 76.51
C TRP A 120 30.12 41.46 77.21
N THR A 121 29.08 41.11 76.46
CA THR A 121 27.73 40.91 76.99
C THR A 121 27.33 39.45 77.14
N ASN A 122 27.98 38.51 76.44
CA ASN A 122 27.60 37.09 76.35
C ASN A 122 26.11 36.85 75.98
N LYS A 123 25.42 37.85 75.45
CA LYS A 123 23.99 37.79 75.13
C LYS A 123 23.81 37.66 73.62
N HIS A 124 22.83 36.84 73.21
CA HIS A 124 22.49 36.57 71.80
C HIS A 124 23.70 36.14 70.96
N ILE A 125 24.31 35.01 71.33
CA ILE A 125 25.38 34.35 70.55
C ILE A 125 24.77 33.70 69.32
N ALA A 126 25.27 34.08 68.14
CA ALA A 126 24.88 33.48 66.88
C ALA A 126 25.45 32.05 66.74
N PRO A 127 24.72 31.13 66.09
CA PRO A 127 25.23 29.81 65.75
C PRO A 127 26.32 29.89 64.69
N ASP A 128 27.25 28.95 64.73
CA ASP A 128 28.31 28.78 63.74
C ASP A 128 27.74 28.29 62.40
N GLU A 129 28.19 28.88 61.31
CA GLU A 129 27.82 28.56 59.93
C GLU A 129 28.58 27.32 59.41
N LYS A 130 28.02 26.63 58.42
CA LYS A 130 28.72 25.56 57.71
C LYS A 130 29.59 26.14 56.59
N ILE A 131 30.91 25.97 56.68
CA ILE A 131 31.86 26.39 55.63
C ILE A 131 32.15 25.18 54.73
N GLU A 132 31.79 25.27 53.46
CA GLU A 132 32.03 24.24 52.45
C GLU A 132 32.86 24.84 51.31
N THR A 133 33.61 24.02 50.58
CA THR A 133 34.32 24.44 49.37
C THR A 133 34.13 23.38 48.30
N PHE A 134 33.56 23.76 47.16
CA PHE A 134 33.33 22.88 46.02
C PHE A 134 34.17 23.30 44.82
N GLU A 135 34.76 22.32 44.14
CA GLU A 135 35.34 22.49 42.82
C GLU A 135 34.26 22.13 41.79
N LEU A 136 33.90 23.10 40.97
CA LEU A 136 32.83 23.02 39.97
C LEU A 136 33.35 23.42 38.60
N ASP A 137 32.71 22.87 37.57
CA ASP A 137 32.92 23.24 36.17
C ASP A 137 32.54 24.69 35.86
N TYR A 138 32.92 25.18 34.67
CA TYR A 138 32.52 26.51 34.19
C TYR A 138 31.00 26.70 34.17
N ASP A 139 30.28 25.70 33.68
CA ASP A 139 28.81 25.68 33.64
C ASP A 139 28.25 25.45 35.05
N GLY A 140 28.86 24.54 35.82
CA GLY A 140 28.47 24.27 37.20
C GLY A 140 28.54 25.52 38.10
N LYS A 141 29.51 26.42 37.91
CA LYS A 141 29.57 27.70 38.66
C LYS A 141 28.50 28.72 38.24
N ARG A 142 28.03 28.64 36.99
CA ARG A 142 27.12 29.61 36.38
C ARG A 142 25.68 29.13 36.29
N ASP A 143 25.42 27.89 36.66
CA ASP A 143 24.06 27.37 36.65
C ASP A 143 23.18 28.22 37.58
N ARG A 144 22.16 28.82 36.98
CA ARG A 144 21.19 29.66 37.67
C ARG A 144 20.39 28.85 38.70
N TRP A 145 20.26 27.55 38.48
CA TRP A 145 19.47 26.64 39.31
C TRP A 145 20.30 25.92 40.38
N ASN A 146 21.52 26.40 40.64
CA ASN A 146 22.34 25.91 41.74
C ASN A 146 21.65 26.07 43.10
N GLY A 147 21.52 24.95 43.82
CA GLY A 147 20.81 24.89 45.11
C GLY A 147 19.28 24.97 44.99
N TYR A 148 18.72 24.69 43.81
CA TYR A 148 17.27 24.59 43.64
C TYR A 148 16.74 23.33 44.32
N ASP A 149 15.78 23.49 45.24
CA ASP A 149 15.07 22.38 45.86
C ASP A 149 13.92 21.91 44.94
N PRO A 150 13.95 20.68 44.41
CA PRO A 150 12.90 20.14 43.54
C PRO A 150 11.52 20.16 44.18
N SER A 151 11.42 20.10 45.52
CA SER A 151 10.14 20.14 46.23
C SER A 151 9.39 21.47 46.01
N THR A 152 10.13 22.57 45.80
CA THR A 152 9.54 23.89 45.56
C THR A 152 8.77 23.98 44.24
N TYR A 153 9.03 23.06 43.30
CA TYR A 153 8.29 22.95 42.05
C TYR A 153 6.81 22.59 42.28
N ALA A 154 6.48 21.96 43.42
CA ALA A 154 5.09 21.69 43.81
C ALA A 154 4.22 22.95 43.82
N ARG A 155 4.76 24.11 44.25
CA ARG A 155 4.04 25.41 44.22
C ARG A 155 3.67 25.86 42.81
N VAL A 156 4.46 25.46 41.81
CA VAL A 156 4.15 25.73 40.41
C VAL A 156 2.99 24.84 39.99
N ILE A 157 3.05 23.54 40.31
CA ILE A 157 1.97 22.57 40.05
C ILE A 157 0.65 23.06 40.66
N GLU A 158 0.62 23.39 41.95
CA GLU A 158 -0.55 23.91 42.67
C GLU A 158 -1.16 25.15 41.98
N ARG A 159 -0.32 26.03 41.44
CA ARG A 159 -0.78 27.23 40.72
C ARG A 159 -1.46 26.87 39.39
N TYR A 160 -0.94 25.88 38.67
CA TYR A 160 -1.55 25.39 37.42
C TYR A 160 -2.85 24.63 37.71
N GLU A 161 -2.87 23.80 38.76
CA GLU A 161 -4.09 23.11 39.20
C GLU A 161 -5.20 24.10 39.57
N ALA A 162 -4.89 25.14 40.36
CA ALA A 162 -5.85 26.19 40.71
C ALA A 162 -6.38 26.94 39.47
N ARG A 163 -5.52 27.15 38.46
CA ARG A 163 -5.91 27.76 37.18
C ARG A 163 -6.85 26.84 36.39
N ASP A 164 -6.54 25.55 36.32
CA ASP A 164 -7.36 24.57 35.62
C ASP A 164 -8.70 24.32 36.32
N GLU A 165 -8.75 24.40 37.65
CA GLU A 165 -10.00 24.42 38.43
C GLU A 165 -10.85 25.64 38.14
N ALA A 166 -10.25 26.84 38.09
CA ALA A 166 -10.97 28.05 37.72
C ALA A 166 -11.51 27.98 36.29
N ARG A 167 -10.72 27.44 35.34
CA ARG A 167 -11.16 27.20 33.96
C ARG A 167 -12.33 26.21 33.91
N ARG A 168 -12.27 25.10 34.65
CA ARG A 168 -13.35 24.12 34.74
C ARG A 168 -14.63 24.71 35.35
N LYS A 169 -14.52 25.52 36.41
CA LYS A 169 -15.66 26.22 37.01
C LYS A 169 -16.30 27.20 36.02
N TYR A 170 -15.48 27.99 35.33
CA TYR A 170 -15.96 28.91 34.30
C TYR A 170 -16.71 28.21 33.16
N LEU A 171 -16.20 27.08 32.67
CA LEU A 171 -16.89 26.27 31.65
C LEU A 171 -18.23 25.72 32.16
N LYS A 172 -18.29 25.25 33.41
CA LYS A 172 -19.54 24.80 34.03
C LYS A 172 -20.55 25.94 34.20
N GLU A 173 -20.10 27.12 34.62
CA GLU A 173 -20.96 28.30 34.72
C GLU A 173 -21.49 28.74 33.36
N GLN A 174 -20.68 28.65 32.30
CA GLN A 174 -21.17 28.91 30.94
C GLN A 174 -22.20 27.86 30.47
N GLN A 175 -22.00 26.58 30.78
CA GLN A 175 -22.98 25.54 30.48
C GLN A 175 -24.30 25.78 31.22
N LEU A 176 -24.24 26.12 32.51
CA LEU A 176 -25.42 26.45 33.32
C LEU A 176 -26.16 27.66 32.75
N LYS A 177 -25.45 28.74 32.38
CA LYS A 177 -26.07 29.91 31.73
C LYS A 177 -26.76 29.55 30.42
N LYS A 178 -26.14 28.69 29.59
CA LYS A 178 -26.77 28.22 28.34
C LYS A 178 -28.03 27.38 28.60
N LEU A 179 -28.02 26.54 29.65
CA LEU A 179 -29.20 25.79 30.07
C LEU A 179 -30.30 26.72 30.58
N GLU A 180 -29.96 27.70 31.43
CA GLU A 180 -30.90 28.73 31.89
C GLU A 180 -31.47 29.58 30.75
N GLU A 181 -30.66 29.91 29.73
CA GLU A 181 -31.12 30.59 28.51
C GLU A 181 -32.06 29.70 27.67
N LYS A 182 -31.78 28.39 27.56
CA LYS A 182 -32.68 27.42 26.91
C LYS A 182 -34.00 27.25 27.67
N ASP A 183 -33.96 27.15 29.01
CA ASP A 183 -35.15 27.03 29.85
C ASP A 183 -36.02 28.30 29.82
N ASN A 184 -35.39 29.48 29.74
CA ASN A 184 -36.12 30.75 29.57
C ASN A 184 -36.74 30.90 28.18
N ASN A 185 -36.13 30.35 27.12
CA ASN A 185 -36.71 30.32 25.77
C ASN A 185 -37.85 29.28 25.63
N GLN A 186 -37.84 28.17 26.40
CA GLN A 186 -38.91 27.16 26.37
C GLN A 186 -40.24 27.62 27.00
N ASN A 187 -40.26 28.69 27.79
CA ASN A 187 -41.50 29.28 28.31
C ASN A 187 -42.26 30.15 27.28
N GLY A 188 -41.77 30.25 26.04
CA GLY A 188 -42.45 30.89 24.91
C GLY A 188 -42.53 29.94 23.71
N GLU A 189 -43.65 29.23 23.60
CA GLU A 189 -44.08 28.40 22.46
C GLU A 189 -43.32 27.07 22.27
N GLY A 190 -44.04 25.96 22.51
CA GLY A 190 -43.54 24.60 22.40
C GLY A 190 -43.43 24.14 20.95
N GLU A 191 -42.22 23.74 20.56
CA GLU A 191 -41.98 22.81 19.46
C GLU A 191 -40.80 21.90 19.86
N VAL A 192 -41.10 20.59 19.93
CA VAL A 192 -40.14 19.53 20.25
C VAL A 192 -39.31 19.27 19.00
N SER A 193 -37.99 19.50 19.09
CA SER A 193 -37.01 18.98 18.15
C SER A 193 -35.94 18.25 18.95
N ASP A 194 -36.11 16.94 19.05
CA ASP A 194 -35.06 15.97 19.35
C ASP A 194 -34.21 15.83 18.08
N GLU A 195 -33.05 16.47 18.03
CA GLU A 195 -31.88 15.92 17.34
C GLU A 195 -30.62 16.24 18.18
N GLU A 196 -30.00 15.16 18.64
CA GLU A 196 -28.80 15.07 19.46
C GLU A 196 -27.58 15.62 18.69
N ASP A 197 -27.14 16.85 18.94
CA ASP A 197 -25.90 17.36 18.32
C ASP A 197 -25.19 18.46 19.13
N ASP A 198 -25.10 18.31 20.46
CA ASP A 198 -24.55 19.34 21.35
C ASP A 198 -23.43 18.82 22.30
N GLU A 199 -22.74 17.73 21.95
CA GLU A 199 -21.63 17.21 22.78
C GLU A 199 -20.21 17.65 22.37
N ASP A 200 -20.02 18.45 21.31
CA ASP A 200 -18.66 18.78 20.82
C ASP A 200 -18.34 20.27 20.57
N SER A 201 -19.23 21.21 20.94
CA SER A 201 -19.00 22.66 20.67
C SER A 201 -18.24 23.41 21.79
N LEU A 202 -17.80 22.73 22.85
CA LEU A 202 -17.03 23.33 23.96
C LEU A 202 -15.61 22.76 24.12
N LYS A 203 -15.13 22.01 23.12
CA LYS A 203 -13.72 21.64 22.94
C LYS A 203 -13.02 22.59 21.96
N ILE A 204 -13.33 23.88 22.05
CA ILE A 204 -12.62 24.92 21.30
C ILE A 204 -11.44 25.36 22.15
N ASP A 205 -10.37 24.58 22.07
CA ASP A 205 -9.02 25.08 21.86
C ASP A 205 -8.14 23.87 21.52
N GLU A 206 -7.55 23.94 20.32
CA GLU A 206 -6.52 23.05 19.74
C GLU A 206 -7.01 21.88 18.85
N ALA A 207 -7.15 22.20 17.55
CA ALA A 207 -6.77 21.37 16.40
C ALA A 207 -7.70 20.25 15.90
N LYS A 208 -8.98 20.53 15.67
CA LYS A 208 -9.75 19.86 14.60
C LYS A 208 -10.32 20.90 13.64
N VAL A 209 -9.59 21.13 12.54
CA VAL A 209 -10.16 21.77 11.35
C VAL A 209 -11.03 20.70 10.71
N ASP A 210 -12.33 20.90 10.79
CA ASP A 210 -13.39 20.13 10.15
C ASP A 210 -13.02 19.79 8.68
N GLU A 211 -12.80 18.50 8.38
CA GLU A 211 -12.28 18.01 7.09
C GLU A 211 -13.24 18.23 5.92
N SER A 212 -14.52 18.54 6.21
CA SER A 212 -15.52 18.90 5.22
C SER A 212 -15.17 20.16 4.41
N LYS A 213 -14.29 21.04 4.94
CA LYS A 213 -13.84 22.27 4.27
C LYS A 213 -12.55 22.09 3.43
N GLN A 214 -12.02 20.88 3.32
CA GLN A 214 -10.74 20.57 2.64
C GLN A 214 -10.89 20.34 1.12
N MET A 215 -12.11 20.26 0.57
CA MET A 215 -12.35 19.94 -0.85
C MET A 215 -12.17 21.12 -1.82
N ASP A 216 -11.90 22.34 -1.33
CA ASP A 216 -11.69 23.55 -2.16
C ASP A 216 -10.22 23.80 -2.54
N PHE A 217 -9.49 22.75 -2.95
CA PHE A 217 -8.06 22.86 -3.32
C PHE A 217 -7.79 23.42 -4.73
N ALA A 218 -8.82 23.81 -5.49
CA ALA A 218 -8.69 24.17 -6.91
C ALA A 218 -8.53 25.68 -7.19
N LYS A 219 -8.67 26.57 -6.20
CA LYS A 219 -8.57 28.02 -6.43
C LYS A 219 -7.34 28.61 -5.71
N VAL A 220 -6.18 28.48 -6.33
CA VAL A 220 -4.96 29.20 -5.92
C VAL A 220 -5.08 30.65 -6.39
N GLU A 221 -5.76 31.49 -5.61
CA GLU A 221 -5.65 32.93 -5.77
C GLU A 221 -4.26 33.38 -5.25
N LYS A 222 -3.48 34.05 -6.10
CA LYS A 222 -2.22 34.70 -5.73
C LYS A 222 -2.51 35.75 -4.67
N ARG A 223 -2.35 35.40 -3.39
CA ARG A 223 -2.42 36.36 -2.29
C ARG A 223 -1.23 37.33 -2.37
N VAL A 224 -1.56 38.61 -2.42
CA VAL A 224 -0.63 39.75 -2.36
C VAL A 224 0.12 39.69 -1.02
N ARG A 225 1.45 39.76 -1.08
CA ARG A 225 2.31 39.91 0.11
C ARG A 225 2.03 41.28 0.74
N THR A 226 1.44 41.32 1.93
CA THR A 226 1.52 42.52 2.77
C THR A 226 2.87 42.54 3.48
N THR A 227 3.34 43.74 3.81
CA THR A 227 4.64 44.05 4.43
C THR A 227 4.79 43.55 5.88
N GLY A 228 3.80 42.81 6.39
CA GLY A 228 3.72 42.35 7.79
C GLY A 228 4.00 40.85 8.00
N GLY A 229 4.58 40.13 7.03
CA GLY A 229 5.23 38.82 7.28
C GLY A 229 4.37 37.70 7.89
N GLY A 230 3.05 37.83 7.97
CA GLY A 230 2.14 36.82 8.50
C GLY A 230 1.56 35.97 7.39
N SER A 231 2.20 34.85 7.06
CA SER A 231 1.53 33.77 6.33
C SER A 231 0.47 33.15 7.24
N THR A 232 -0.77 33.62 7.17
CA THR A 232 -1.93 33.03 7.87
C THR A 232 -2.44 31.74 7.20
N GLY A 233 -1.57 31.03 6.48
CA GLY A 233 -1.78 29.62 6.19
C GLY A 233 -1.23 28.85 7.37
N THR A 234 -2.06 28.03 8.03
CA THR A 234 -1.56 27.06 9.00
C THR A 234 -0.48 26.24 8.31
N VAL A 235 0.77 26.43 8.73
CA VAL A 235 1.86 25.55 8.30
C VAL A 235 1.59 24.23 8.99
N ARG A 236 0.69 23.42 8.40
CA ARG A 236 0.52 22.03 8.83
C ARG A 236 1.90 21.40 8.70
N ASN A 237 2.37 20.78 9.78
CA ASN A 237 3.64 20.07 9.74
C ASN A 237 3.56 19.08 8.57
N LEU A 238 4.51 19.15 7.64
CA LEU A 238 4.53 18.27 6.46
C LEU A 238 4.72 16.79 6.83
N ARG A 239 5.19 16.53 8.05
CA ARG A 239 5.29 15.19 8.58
C ARG A 239 3.91 14.69 9.00
N ILE A 240 3.49 13.62 8.33
CA ILE A 240 2.33 12.79 8.70
C ILE A 240 2.60 12.20 10.08
N ARG A 241 1.66 12.37 11.02
CA ARG A 241 1.83 12.00 12.43
C ARG A 241 1.50 10.52 12.66
N GLU A 242 0.63 9.98 11.82
CA GLU A 242 0.19 8.59 11.75
C GLU A 242 1.36 7.67 11.38
N ASP A 243 2.27 8.15 10.53
CA ASP A 243 3.46 7.41 10.10
C ASP A 243 4.59 7.53 11.14
N THR A 244 4.84 6.42 11.84
CA THR A 244 5.99 6.30 12.73
C THR A 244 7.29 6.24 11.93
N ALA A 245 8.34 6.90 12.44
CA ALA A 245 9.65 6.82 11.80
C ALA A 245 10.27 5.44 12.06
N LYS A 246 10.99 4.88 11.09
CA LYS A 246 11.57 3.53 11.17
C LYS A 246 12.38 3.29 12.45
N TYR A 247 13.26 4.22 12.83
CA TYR A 247 14.10 4.13 14.04
C TYR A 247 13.35 4.29 15.37
N LEU A 248 12.04 4.59 15.34
CA LEU A 248 11.19 4.63 16.52
C LEU A 248 10.35 3.37 16.68
N LEU A 249 10.39 2.45 15.70
CA LEU A 249 9.69 1.16 15.80
C LEU A 249 10.24 0.31 16.94
N ASN A 250 11.55 0.35 17.15
CA ASN A 250 12.23 -0.24 18.30
C ASN A 250 13.26 0.74 18.86
N LEU A 251 13.17 1.04 20.16
CA LEU A 251 14.05 2.00 20.86
C LEU A 251 15.30 1.32 21.45
N ASP A 252 15.38 -0.02 21.38
CA ASP A 252 16.55 -0.75 21.83
C ASP A 252 17.76 -0.43 20.93
N VAL A 253 18.89 -0.12 21.57
CA VAL A 253 20.12 0.32 20.90
C VAL A 253 20.66 -0.76 19.94
N ASN A 254 20.42 -2.03 20.25
CA ASN A 254 20.90 -3.18 19.48
C ASN A 254 19.82 -3.78 18.56
N SER A 255 18.78 -3.01 18.24
CA SER A 255 17.78 -3.39 17.24
C SER A 255 18.35 -3.25 15.82
N ALA A 256 17.49 -3.03 14.81
CA ALA A 256 17.94 -2.87 13.43
C ALA A 256 18.64 -1.52 13.19
N HIS A 257 19.80 -1.56 12.52
CA HIS A 257 20.53 -0.35 12.16
C HIS A 257 19.76 0.51 11.14
N TYR A 258 19.42 1.73 11.54
CA TYR A 258 18.88 2.77 10.66
C TYR A 258 19.99 3.70 10.17
N ASP A 259 20.19 3.80 8.85
CA ASP A 259 21.09 4.78 8.25
C ASP A 259 20.35 6.12 8.06
N PRO A 260 20.64 7.18 8.84
CA PRO A 260 19.94 8.46 8.74
C PRO A 260 20.27 9.22 7.45
N LYS A 261 21.36 8.89 6.75
CA LYS A 261 21.77 9.56 5.51
C LYS A 261 20.87 9.16 4.35
N THR A 262 20.70 7.85 4.15
CA THR A 262 19.83 7.30 3.09
C THR A 262 18.39 7.09 3.58
N ARG A 263 18.14 7.22 4.89
CA ARG A 263 16.85 6.95 5.54
C ARG A 263 16.36 5.51 5.31
N SER A 264 17.31 4.57 5.27
CA SER A 264 17.03 3.14 5.06
C SER A 264 17.29 2.32 6.32
N MET A 265 16.40 1.38 6.60
CA MET A 265 16.57 0.38 7.65
C MET A 265 16.63 -0.98 6.97
N ARG A 266 17.74 -1.70 7.13
CA ARG A 266 17.98 -2.92 6.35
C ARG A 266 17.22 -4.12 6.91
N GLU A 267 17.40 -4.35 8.20
CA GLU A 267 16.85 -5.50 8.93
C GLU A 267 15.50 -5.16 9.54
N ASP A 268 14.76 -6.19 9.95
CA ASP A 268 13.51 -6.05 10.68
C ASP A 268 13.81 -5.55 12.11
N PRO A 269 13.24 -4.40 12.55
CA PRO A 269 13.42 -3.92 13.91
C PRO A 269 12.78 -4.79 14.99
N LEU A 270 11.83 -5.66 14.63
CA LEU A 270 11.08 -6.52 15.54
C LEU A 270 11.02 -7.95 14.99
N PRO A 271 12.13 -8.71 14.92
CA PRO A 271 12.14 -10.02 14.28
C PRO A 271 11.22 -11.06 14.96
N ASP A 272 11.07 -10.98 16.29
CA ASP A 272 10.34 -11.99 17.09
C ASP A 272 8.82 -11.81 17.11
N SER A 273 8.28 -10.70 16.62
CA SER A 273 6.82 -10.48 16.58
C SER A 273 6.16 -11.23 15.42
N ASP A 274 4.84 -11.39 15.47
CA ASP A 274 4.07 -12.09 14.45
C ASP A 274 4.02 -11.29 13.13
N PRO A 275 4.38 -11.88 11.96
CA PRO A 275 4.46 -11.17 10.68
C PRO A 275 3.18 -10.45 10.24
N ASN A 276 2.00 -10.99 10.58
CA ASN A 276 0.72 -10.40 10.18
C ASN A 276 0.38 -9.11 10.92
N GLU A 277 0.95 -8.90 12.11
CA GLU A 277 0.73 -7.71 12.93
C GLU A 277 1.79 -6.63 12.66
N LYS A 278 2.88 -6.97 11.96
CA LYS A 278 3.96 -6.05 11.65
C LYS A 278 3.55 -5.09 10.53
N PHE A 279 3.69 -3.79 10.81
CA PHE A 279 3.58 -2.76 9.79
C PHE A 279 4.80 -2.72 8.86
N TYR A 280 5.98 -3.13 9.34
CA TYR A 280 7.25 -3.00 8.62
C TYR A 280 8.20 -4.15 8.96
N GLU A 281 8.67 -4.87 7.93
CA GLU A 281 9.55 -6.05 8.05
C GLU A 281 11.02 -5.78 7.62
N GLY A 282 11.41 -4.52 7.48
CA GLY A 282 12.74 -4.13 6.98
C GLY A 282 12.82 -3.93 5.46
N ASP A 283 13.71 -3.04 5.00
CA ASP A 283 13.84 -2.71 3.57
C ASP A 283 14.34 -3.91 2.74
N ASN A 284 15.09 -4.85 3.32
CA ASN A 284 15.58 -6.02 2.59
C ASN A 284 14.46 -6.94 2.12
N GLN A 285 13.42 -7.10 2.93
CA GLN A 285 12.25 -7.92 2.60
C GLN A 285 11.50 -7.32 1.41
N TYR A 286 11.20 -6.02 1.45
CA TYR A 286 10.53 -5.31 0.36
C TYR A 286 11.37 -5.22 -0.93
N ARG A 287 12.70 -5.24 -0.84
CA ARG A 287 13.59 -5.24 -2.02
C ARG A 287 13.58 -6.57 -2.78
N VAL A 288 13.27 -7.68 -2.12
CA VAL A 288 13.30 -9.02 -2.72
C VAL A 288 11.90 -9.50 -3.12
N SER A 289 10.84 -8.97 -2.51
CA SER A 289 9.46 -9.37 -2.75
C SER A 289 8.86 -8.81 -4.05
N GLY A 290 7.70 -9.36 -4.44
CA GLY A 290 6.94 -8.94 -5.60
C GLY A 290 7.60 -9.27 -6.95
N GLN A 291 7.47 -8.36 -7.90
CA GLN A 291 7.96 -8.53 -9.28
C GLN A 291 9.48 -8.64 -9.38
N ALA A 292 10.23 -8.20 -8.35
CA ALA A 292 11.69 -8.33 -8.33
C ALA A 292 12.12 -9.80 -8.38
N LEU A 293 11.39 -10.70 -7.72
CA LEU A 293 11.66 -12.14 -7.72
C LEU A 293 11.38 -12.74 -9.10
N GLU A 294 10.23 -12.41 -9.70
CA GLU A 294 9.88 -12.87 -11.04
C GLU A 294 10.88 -12.40 -12.09
N PHE A 295 11.31 -11.14 -12.00
CA PHE A 295 12.34 -10.56 -12.86
C PHE A 295 13.69 -11.28 -12.69
N LYS A 296 14.10 -11.60 -11.46
CA LYS A 296 15.30 -12.40 -11.20
C LYS A 296 15.21 -13.79 -11.85
N GLN A 297 14.07 -14.48 -11.73
CA GLN A 297 13.87 -15.78 -12.35
C GLN A 297 13.91 -15.70 -13.89
N LEU A 298 13.28 -14.69 -14.48
CA LEU A 298 13.34 -14.44 -15.92
C LEU A 298 14.77 -14.17 -16.38
N ASN A 299 15.54 -13.41 -15.61
CA ASN A 299 16.94 -13.11 -15.91
C ASN A 299 17.81 -14.37 -15.84
N ILE A 300 17.61 -15.23 -14.84
CA ILE A 300 18.27 -16.54 -14.76
C ILE A 300 17.92 -17.40 -15.97
N HIS A 301 16.63 -17.46 -16.36
CA HIS A 301 16.21 -18.19 -17.56
C HIS A 301 16.85 -17.64 -18.84
N ALA A 302 16.97 -16.31 -18.97
CA ALA A 302 17.64 -15.70 -20.12
C ALA A 302 19.13 -16.08 -20.18
N TRP A 303 19.83 -16.10 -19.04
CA TRP A 303 21.23 -16.57 -18.98
C TRP A 303 21.36 -18.05 -19.34
N GLU A 304 20.49 -18.91 -18.82
CA GLU A 304 20.48 -20.34 -19.18
C GLU A 304 20.17 -20.57 -20.66
N ALA A 305 19.26 -19.78 -21.24
CA ALA A 305 18.92 -19.85 -22.66
C ALA A 305 20.11 -19.38 -23.52
N PHE A 306 20.81 -18.33 -23.08
CA PHE A 306 22.02 -17.83 -23.72
C PHE A 306 23.16 -18.86 -23.69
N GLU A 307 23.39 -19.51 -22.55
CA GLU A 307 24.38 -20.61 -22.44
C GLU A 307 24.02 -21.81 -23.35
N LYS A 308 22.72 -22.07 -23.57
CA LYS A 308 22.23 -23.07 -24.51
C LYS A 308 22.31 -22.63 -25.98
N GLY A 309 22.73 -21.40 -26.26
CA GLY A 309 22.94 -20.86 -27.60
C GLY A 309 21.73 -20.12 -28.20
N GLN A 310 20.69 -19.83 -27.42
CA GLN A 310 19.60 -18.95 -27.85
C GLN A 310 20.00 -17.49 -27.60
N ASP A 311 19.94 -16.65 -28.64
CA ASP A 311 20.25 -15.22 -28.49
C ASP A 311 19.05 -14.47 -27.86
N VAL A 312 18.96 -14.56 -26.53
CA VAL A 312 17.90 -13.96 -25.72
C VAL A 312 18.54 -13.09 -24.66
N HIS A 313 18.30 -11.78 -24.74
CA HIS A 313 18.80 -10.82 -23.78
C HIS A 313 17.65 -10.01 -23.19
N MET A 314 17.51 -10.04 -21.86
CA MET A 314 16.39 -9.43 -21.15
C MET A 314 16.25 -7.92 -21.40
N GLN A 315 17.35 -7.17 -21.42
CA GLN A 315 17.31 -5.73 -21.66
C GLN A 315 17.20 -5.36 -23.15
N ALA A 316 17.60 -6.24 -24.07
CA ALA A 316 17.60 -5.93 -25.50
C ALA A 316 16.25 -6.29 -26.13
N ALA A 317 15.70 -7.45 -25.77
CA ALA A 317 14.41 -7.94 -26.24
C ALA A 317 13.56 -8.45 -25.05
N PRO A 318 13.09 -7.56 -24.17
CA PRO A 318 12.36 -7.95 -22.96
C PRO A 318 11.07 -8.72 -23.24
N SER A 319 10.31 -8.32 -24.27
CA SER A 319 9.07 -8.98 -24.65
C SER A 319 9.30 -10.39 -25.19
N GLN A 320 10.37 -10.60 -25.95
CA GLN A 320 10.78 -11.93 -26.42
C GLN A 320 11.19 -12.81 -25.25
N ALA A 321 12.02 -12.29 -24.34
CA ALA A 321 12.45 -13.03 -23.14
C ALA A 321 11.25 -13.42 -22.26
N GLU A 322 10.27 -12.54 -22.10
CA GLU A 322 9.06 -12.78 -21.33
C GLU A 322 8.14 -13.84 -21.98
N LEU A 323 7.95 -13.76 -23.30
CA LEU A 323 7.18 -14.75 -24.05
C LEU A 323 7.82 -16.13 -23.99
N LEU A 324 9.14 -16.21 -24.15
CA LEU A 324 9.89 -17.46 -23.99
C LEU A 324 9.79 -18.00 -22.57
N TYR A 325 9.85 -17.14 -21.55
CA TYR A 325 9.71 -17.54 -20.16
C TYR A 325 8.30 -18.05 -19.82
N LYS A 326 7.25 -17.43 -20.37
CA LYS A 326 5.86 -17.94 -20.26
C LYS A 326 5.72 -19.31 -20.91
N ASN A 327 6.24 -19.47 -22.12
CA ASN A 327 6.26 -20.76 -22.81
C ASN A 327 7.04 -21.82 -22.01
N TYR A 328 8.16 -21.42 -21.41
CA TYR A 328 8.94 -22.27 -20.51
C TYR A 328 8.13 -22.69 -19.27
N LYS A 329 7.39 -21.79 -18.62
CA LYS A 329 6.50 -22.14 -17.49
C LYS A 329 5.44 -23.17 -17.87
N VAL A 330 4.74 -22.95 -18.98
CA VAL A 330 3.73 -23.89 -19.50
C VAL A 330 4.35 -25.25 -19.82
N ASN A 331 5.51 -25.27 -20.48
CA ASN A 331 6.22 -26.51 -20.80
C ASN A 331 6.74 -27.21 -19.54
N LYS A 332 7.21 -26.46 -18.53
CA LYS A 332 7.65 -27.00 -17.25
C LYS A 332 6.51 -27.67 -16.49
N GLU A 333 5.30 -27.11 -16.53
CA GLU A 333 4.11 -27.73 -15.93
C GLU A 333 3.71 -29.02 -16.65
N LYS A 334 3.70 -29.01 -17.99
CA LYS A 334 3.47 -30.23 -18.80
C LYS A 334 4.53 -31.31 -18.55
N LEU A 335 5.80 -30.93 -18.40
CA LEU A 335 6.85 -31.88 -18.03
C LEU A 335 6.67 -32.39 -16.60
N LYS A 336 6.20 -31.56 -15.66
CA LYS A 336 5.85 -32.00 -14.30
C LYS A 336 4.68 -32.98 -14.28
N SER A 337 3.64 -32.78 -15.10
CA SER A 337 2.53 -33.74 -15.20
C SER A 337 2.99 -35.05 -15.84
N HIS A 338 3.71 -34.99 -16.95
CA HIS A 338 4.24 -36.18 -17.61
C HIS A 338 5.24 -36.95 -16.72
N THR A 339 6.10 -36.25 -15.96
CA THR A 339 6.98 -36.92 -14.98
C THR A 339 6.19 -37.56 -13.85
N LYS A 340 5.13 -36.92 -13.34
CA LYS A 340 4.20 -37.55 -12.38
C LYS A 340 3.53 -38.80 -12.97
N GLU A 341 2.97 -38.71 -14.17
CA GLU A 341 2.33 -39.84 -14.88
C GLU A 341 3.30 -40.99 -15.10
N THR A 342 4.50 -40.73 -15.63
CA THR A 342 5.52 -41.77 -15.80
C THR A 342 6.01 -42.37 -14.48
N ILE A 343 6.03 -41.61 -13.39
CA ILE A 343 6.30 -42.16 -12.05
C ILE A 343 5.12 -43.04 -11.60
N PHE A 344 3.88 -42.59 -11.80
CA PHE A 344 2.68 -43.37 -11.49
C PHE A 344 2.62 -44.68 -12.28
N GLU A 345 2.94 -44.68 -13.57
CA GLU A 345 2.97 -45.89 -14.40
C GLU A 345 4.05 -46.88 -13.96
N LYS A 346 5.22 -46.38 -13.54
CA LYS A 346 6.36 -47.23 -13.16
C LYS A 346 6.25 -47.81 -11.75
N TYR A 347 5.71 -47.03 -10.81
CA TYR A 347 5.71 -47.38 -9.39
C TYR A 347 4.32 -47.62 -8.82
N GLY A 348 3.26 -47.35 -9.59
CA GLY A 348 1.88 -47.41 -9.12
C GLY A 348 1.56 -46.30 -8.11
N ASN A 349 0.28 -46.11 -7.82
CA ASN A 349 -0.15 -45.23 -6.73
C ASN A 349 -0.44 -46.10 -5.49
N ALA A 350 0.42 -46.05 -4.48
CA ALA A 350 0.20 -46.80 -3.24
C ALA A 350 -1.06 -46.38 -2.46
N ALA A 351 -1.64 -45.22 -2.81
CA ALA A 351 -2.84 -44.67 -2.19
C ALA A 351 -4.13 -44.88 -3.02
N SER A 352 -4.05 -45.41 -4.25
CA SER A 352 -5.26 -45.86 -4.94
C SER A 352 -5.64 -47.24 -4.41
N GLU A 353 -6.77 -47.33 -3.71
CA GLU A 353 -7.50 -48.59 -3.49
C GLU A 353 -8.03 -49.10 -4.84
N GLU A 354 -7.15 -49.45 -5.76
CA GLU A 354 -7.55 -50.29 -6.88
C GLU A 354 -7.92 -51.64 -6.27
N GLU A 355 -9.21 -51.98 -6.34
CA GLU A 355 -9.71 -53.31 -5.99
C GLU A 355 -8.92 -54.33 -6.81
N ILE A 356 -7.93 -54.94 -6.16
CA ILE A 356 -7.12 -56.01 -6.73
C ILE A 356 -8.12 -56.98 -7.38
N PRO A 357 -7.97 -57.30 -8.68
CA PRO A 357 -8.96 -58.09 -9.40
C PRO A 357 -9.27 -59.36 -8.59
N ARG A 358 -10.56 -59.64 -8.43
CA ARG A 358 -11.09 -60.62 -7.46
C ARG A 358 -10.44 -62.01 -7.56
N GLU A 359 -9.91 -62.34 -8.74
CA GLU A 359 -9.15 -63.56 -9.04
C GLU A 359 -7.81 -63.65 -8.27
N LEU A 360 -7.10 -62.53 -8.12
CA LEU A 360 -5.86 -62.46 -7.33
C LEU A 360 -6.15 -62.42 -5.82
N LEU A 361 -7.32 -61.91 -5.42
CA LEU A 361 -7.74 -61.84 -4.02
C LEU A 361 -8.22 -63.20 -3.47
N LEU A 362 -8.82 -64.06 -4.32
CA LEU A 362 -9.27 -65.40 -3.94
C LEU A 362 -8.25 -66.53 -4.20
N GLY A 363 -7.15 -66.29 -4.92
CA GLY A 363 -6.01 -67.20 -4.99
C GLY A 363 -6.28 -68.65 -5.46
N GLN A 364 -7.42 -68.92 -6.10
CA GLN A 364 -7.75 -70.23 -6.67
C GLN A 364 -7.97 -70.11 -8.17
N SER A 365 -7.06 -70.67 -8.96
CA SER A 365 -7.09 -70.69 -10.44
C SER A 365 -7.77 -71.94 -11.02
N GLU A 366 -8.40 -72.77 -10.18
CA GLU A 366 -8.99 -74.03 -10.63
C GLU A 366 -10.40 -73.82 -11.23
N ARG A 367 -10.45 -73.48 -12.53
CA ARG A 367 -11.67 -73.67 -13.33
C ARG A 367 -11.88 -75.17 -13.54
N GLN A 368 -12.82 -75.75 -12.79
CA GLN A 368 -13.18 -77.16 -12.91
C GLN A 368 -13.92 -77.41 -14.24
N VAL A 369 -13.25 -78.09 -15.18
CA VAL A 369 -13.82 -78.50 -16.47
C VAL A 369 -14.10 -79.99 -16.41
N GLU A 370 -15.36 -80.38 -16.37
CA GLU A 370 -15.78 -81.78 -16.34
C GLU A 370 -15.90 -82.31 -17.78
N TYR A 371 -15.17 -83.38 -18.08
CA TYR A 371 -15.23 -84.07 -19.37
C TYR A 371 -16.04 -85.36 -19.24
N ASP A 372 -16.91 -85.61 -20.21
CA ASP A 372 -17.57 -86.90 -20.37
C ASP A 372 -16.56 -87.98 -20.80
N ARG A 373 -16.92 -89.27 -20.70
CA ARG A 373 -16.07 -90.41 -21.10
C ARG A 373 -15.65 -90.37 -22.59
N ALA A 374 -16.33 -89.56 -23.40
CA ALA A 374 -16.03 -89.29 -24.80
C ALA A 374 -15.25 -87.98 -25.05
N GLY A 375 -14.76 -87.30 -23.99
CA GLY A 375 -13.95 -86.08 -24.09
C GLY A 375 -14.73 -84.79 -24.39
N ARG A 376 -16.07 -84.79 -24.26
CA ARG A 376 -16.89 -83.58 -24.42
C ARG A 376 -17.06 -82.87 -23.08
N ILE A 377 -16.96 -81.54 -23.08
CA ILE A 377 -17.07 -80.71 -21.88
C ILE A 377 -18.55 -80.60 -21.48
N ILE A 378 -18.89 -80.94 -20.24
CA ILE A 378 -20.27 -80.90 -19.71
C ILE A 378 -20.53 -79.61 -18.92
N LYS A 379 -19.52 -79.10 -18.20
CA LYS A 379 -19.60 -77.86 -17.41
C LYS A 379 -18.31 -77.07 -17.50
N GLY A 380 -18.43 -75.74 -17.56
CA GLY A 380 -17.31 -74.79 -17.53
C GLY A 380 -17.11 -73.94 -18.77
N GLN A 381 -17.99 -74.03 -19.79
CA GLN A 381 -17.90 -73.18 -20.98
C GLN A 381 -18.94 -72.06 -20.90
N GLU A 382 -18.47 -70.81 -20.91
CA GLU A 382 -19.33 -69.64 -21.03
C GLU A 382 -20.11 -69.72 -22.35
N THR A 383 -21.42 -69.54 -22.28
CA THR A 383 -22.32 -69.68 -23.44
C THR A 383 -22.03 -68.58 -24.45
N ALA A 384 -21.44 -68.93 -25.59
CA ALA A 384 -21.33 -68.01 -26.73
C ALA A 384 -22.74 -67.74 -27.30
N LEU A 385 -23.13 -66.47 -27.40
CA LEU A 385 -24.38 -66.04 -28.01
C LEU A 385 -24.39 -66.46 -29.51
N PRO A 386 -25.44 -67.13 -30.01
CA PRO A 386 -25.51 -67.56 -31.40
C PRO A 386 -25.68 -66.35 -32.34
N ARG A 387 -24.79 -66.23 -33.34
CA ARG A 387 -24.93 -65.27 -34.45
C ARG A 387 -26.06 -65.71 -35.38
N SER A 388 -26.89 -64.79 -35.86
CA SER A 388 -28.01 -65.15 -36.75
C SER A 388 -27.54 -65.56 -38.15
N LYS A 389 -28.45 -66.15 -38.95
CA LYS A 389 -28.21 -66.65 -40.31
C LYS A 389 -27.90 -65.53 -41.33
N TYR A 390 -28.17 -64.28 -40.97
CA TYR A 390 -27.93 -63.12 -41.83
C TYR A 390 -26.59 -62.47 -41.47
N GLU A 391 -25.95 -61.84 -42.46
CA GLU A 391 -24.75 -61.04 -42.21
C GLU A 391 -25.12 -59.85 -41.32
N GLU A 392 -24.85 -59.98 -40.02
CA GLU A 392 -24.93 -58.89 -39.06
C GLU A 392 -23.78 -57.91 -39.33
N ASP A 393 -23.99 -56.62 -39.02
CA ASP A 393 -22.96 -55.58 -39.13
C ASP A 393 -22.45 -55.25 -40.56
N VAL A 394 -23.32 -55.38 -41.58
CA VAL A 394 -23.02 -54.84 -42.92
C VAL A 394 -23.22 -53.33 -42.94
N TYR A 395 -22.12 -52.60 -42.82
CA TYR A 395 -22.11 -51.14 -42.88
C TYR A 395 -21.87 -50.64 -44.31
N ILE A 396 -22.84 -49.89 -44.83
CA ILE A 396 -22.77 -49.28 -46.17
C ILE A 396 -22.08 -47.90 -46.02
N ASN A 397 -21.18 -47.54 -46.93
CA ASN A 397 -20.60 -46.18 -47.09
C ASN A 397 -20.05 -45.52 -45.79
N ASN A 398 -19.23 -46.26 -45.03
CA ASN A 398 -18.51 -45.83 -43.82
C ASN A 398 -19.40 -45.38 -42.64
N HIS A 399 -20.63 -45.88 -42.55
CA HIS A 399 -21.45 -45.73 -41.35
C HIS A 399 -21.02 -46.74 -40.26
N THR A 400 -21.21 -46.43 -38.98
CA THR A 400 -20.97 -47.38 -37.86
C THR A 400 -22.25 -48.05 -37.36
N SER A 401 -23.35 -47.83 -38.06
CA SER A 401 -24.68 -48.35 -37.72
C SER A 401 -25.44 -48.71 -38.98
N VAL A 402 -26.28 -49.73 -38.91
CA VAL A 402 -27.10 -50.21 -40.05
C VAL A 402 -28.21 -49.20 -40.37
N TRP A 403 -28.62 -49.12 -41.64
CA TRP A 403 -29.77 -48.32 -42.07
C TRP A 403 -31.05 -48.75 -41.32
N GLY A 404 -31.76 -47.80 -40.70
CA GLY A 404 -32.92 -48.10 -39.85
C GLY A 404 -32.60 -48.18 -38.36
N SER A 405 -31.34 -47.98 -37.96
CA SER A 405 -30.93 -47.85 -36.56
C SER A 405 -31.36 -46.55 -35.89
N TRP A 406 -31.87 -45.58 -36.66
CA TRP A 406 -32.41 -44.30 -36.18
C TRP A 406 -33.76 -44.02 -36.83
N TRP A 407 -34.68 -43.43 -36.06
CA TRP A 407 -36.03 -43.07 -36.51
C TRP A 407 -36.38 -41.68 -35.99
N LYS A 408 -36.83 -40.80 -36.88
CA LYS A 408 -37.36 -39.47 -36.52
C LYS A 408 -38.34 -39.02 -37.61
N ASP A 409 -39.47 -38.44 -37.20
CA ASP A 409 -40.50 -37.83 -38.06
C ASP A 409 -40.91 -38.70 -39.29
N HIS A 410 -41.28 -39.96 -39.04
CA HIS A 410 -41.70 -40.93 -40.07
C HIS A 410 -40.62 -41.36 -41.08
N GLN A 411 -39.35 -41.05 -40.82
CA GLN A 411 -38.23 -41.44 -41.67
C GLN A 411 -37.18 -42.27 -40.90
N TRP A 412 -36.68 -43.31 -41.58
CA TRP A 412 -35.58 -44.14 -41.11
C TRP A 412 -34.24 -43.52 -41.51
N GLY A 413 -33.23 -43.64 -40.64
CA GLY A 413 -31.89 -43.14 -40.88
C GLY A 413 -30.81 -43.97 -40.20
N TYR A 414 -29.58 -43.47 -40.28
CA TYR A 414 -28.43 -44.05 -39.58
C TYR A 414 -28.22 -43.42 -38.21
N LYS A 415 -28.00 -44.22 -37.15
CA LYS A 415 -27.74 -43.73 -35.79
C LYS A 415 -26.44 -42.93 -35.67
N CYS A 416 -25.41 -43.31 -36.42
CA CYS A 416 -24.09 -42.68 -36.35
C CYS A 416 -24.06 -41.23 -36.86
N CYS A 417 -24.86 -40.92 -37.88
CA CYS A 417 -24.79 -39.64 -38.60
C CYS A 417 -26.16 -38.90 -38.65
N ARG A 418 -27.23 -39.53 -38.14
CA ARG A 418 -28.64 -39.07 -38.19
C ARG A 418 -29.16 -38.68 -39.59
N GLN A 419 -28.47 -39.10 -40.65
CA GLN A 419 -28.88 -38.89 -42.02
C GLN A 419 -30.06 -39.79 -42.37
N MET A 420 -31.04 -39.22 -43.08
CA MET A 420 -32.30 -39.89 -43.49
C MET A 420 -32.30 -40.28 -44.97
N ILE A 421 -31.12 -40.28 -45.64
CA ILE A 421 -30.98 -40.70 -47.04
C ILE A 421 -30.22 -42.02 -47.10
N ARG A 422 -30.80 -43.04 -47.74
CA ARG A 422 -30.16 -44.35 -47.87
C ARG A 422 -28.96 -44.24 -48.82
N ASN A 423 -27.84 -44.87 -48.46
CA ASN A 423 -26.55 -44.85 -49.19
C ASN A 423 -25.79 -43.51 -49.22
N SER A 424 -26.09 -42.54 -48.37
CA SER A 424 -25.21 -41.36 -48.19
C SER A 424 -23.90 -41.73 -47.49
N TYR A 425 -22.86 -40.92 -47.64
CA TYR A 425 -21.62 -41.07 -46.86
C TYR A 425 -21.79 -40.53 -45.44
N CYS A 426 -21.21 -41.21 -44.44
CA CYS A 426 -21.33 -40.79 -43.05
C CYS A 426 -20.56 -39.47 -42.80
N THR A 427 -21.25 -38.48 -42.24
CA THR A 427 -20.74 -37.15 -41.85
C THR A 427 -20.22 -37.07 -40.40
N GLY A 428 -20.08 -38.19 -39.70
CA GLY A 428 -19.74 -38.27 -38.27
C GLY A 428 -20.63 -37.39 -37.36
N SER A 429 -20.05 -36.96 -36.24
CA SER A 429 -20.65 -36.02 -35.29
C SER A 429 -20.96 -34.65 -35.91
N ALA A 430 -20.17 -34.21 -36.89
CA ALA A 430 -20.37 -32.93 -37.58
C ALA A 430 -21.73 -32.85 -38.30
N GLY A 431 -22.26 -33.99 -38.79
CA GLY A 431 -23.60 -34.03 -39.38
C GLY A 431 -24.72 -33.83 -38.35
N ILE A 432 -24.50 -34.26 -37.10
CA ILE A 432 -25.47 -34.08 -36.01
C ILE A 432 -25.50 -32.62 -35.58
N GLU A 433 -24.32 -32.02 -35.38
CA GLU A 433 -24.18 -30.61 -35.03
C GLU A 433 -24.75 -29.68 -36.11
N ALA A 434 -24.49 -29.97 -37.39
CA ALA A 434 -25.05 -29.21 -38.50
C ALA A 434 -26.59 -29.33 -38.59
N ALA A 435 -27.14 -30.51 -38.32
CA ALA A 435 -28.59 -30.71 -38.30
C ALA A 435 -29.24 -29.98 -37.11
N GLU A 436 -28.63 -30.02 -35.93
CA GLU A 436 -29.11 -29.30 -34.74
C GLU A 436 -29.03 -27.78 -34.95
N ALA A 437 -27.92 -27.27 -35.47
CA ALA A 437 -27.76 -25.86 -35.84
C ALA A 437 -28.79 -25.42 -36.88
N ALA A 438 -29.09 -26.24 -37.89
CA ALA A 438 -30.13 -25.95 -38.88
C ALA A 438 -31.53 -25.91 -38.24
N THR A 439 -31.83 -26.82 -37.31
CA THR A 439 -33.11 -26.78 -36.56
C THR A 439 -33.20 -25.56 -35.65
N ASP A 440 -32.10 -25.14 -35.04
CA ASP A 440 -32.08 -23.97 -34.16
C ASP A 440 -32.18 -22.66 -34.96
N LEU A 441 -31.57 -22.59 -36.14
CA LEU A 441 -31.78 -21.49 -37.09
C LEU A 441 -33.25 -21.44 -37.58
N MET A 442 -33.86 -22.59 -37.85
CA MET A 442 -35.28 -22.65 -38.22
C MET A 442 -36.18 -22.20 -37.07
N LYS A 443 -35.92 -22.65 -35.83
CA LYS A 443 -36.62 -22.18 -34.62
C LYS A 443 -36.41 -20.69 -34.39
N ALA A 444 -35.20 -20.16 -34.59
CA ALA A 444 -34.92 -18.74 -34.46
C ALA A 444 -35.66 -17.91 -35.52
N ASN A 445 -35.78 -18.42 -36.74
CA ASN A 445 -36.57 -17.78 -37.79
C ASN A 445 -38.08 -17.86 -37.50
N ILE A 446 -38.57 -18.98 -36.98
CA ILE A 446 -39.96 -19.13 -36.52
C ILE A 446 -40.22 -18.17 -35.35
N ALA A 447 -39.35 -18.09 -34.36
CA ALA A 447 -39.49 -17.16 -33.23
C ALA A 447 -39.44 -15.69 -33.68
N ARG A 448 -38.60 -15.36 -34.67
CA ARG A 448 -38.63 -14.02 -35.29
C ARG A 448 -39.95 -13.77 -36.02
N LYS A 449 -40.44 -14.76 -36.76
CA LYS A 449 -41.72 -14.67 -37.46
C LYS A 449 -42.90 -14.56 -36.49
N GLU A 450 -42.90 -15.33 -35.41
CA GLU A 450 -43.86 -15.27 -34.31
C GLU A 450 -43.77 -13.95 -33.55
N ALA A 451 -42.57 -13.39 -33.35
CA ALA A 451 -42.41 -12.06 -32.77
C ALA A 451 -42.95 -10.97 -33.69
N THR A 452 -42.75 -11.08 -35.01
CA THR A 452 -43.38 -10.18 -35.98
C THR A 452 -44.88 -10.38 -36.07
N GLU A 453 -45.37 -11.61 -36.02
CA GLU A 453 -46.79 -11.95 -36.05
C GLU A 453 -47.49 -11.58 -34.74
N ALA A 454 -46.81 -11.63 -33.59
CA ALA A 454 -47.29 -11.15 -32.29
C ALA A 454 -47.30 -9.61 -32.23
N PHE A 455 -46.31 -8.97 -32.86
CA PHE A 455 -46.29 -7.52 -33.05
C PHE A 455 -47.45 -7.09 -33.96
N TYR A 456 -47.68 -7.82 -35.06
CA TYR A 456 -48.83 -7.62 -35.94
C TYR A 456 -50.16 -7.98 -35.27
N SER A 457 -50.25 -9.03 -34.45
CA SER A 457 -51.48 -9.41 -33.74
C SER A 457 -51.84 -8.42 -32.63
N CYS A 458 -50.83 -7.81 -32.01
CA CYS A 458 -50.96 -6.69 -31.08
C CYS A 458 -51.47 -5.43 -31.79
N ILE A 459 -51.05 -5.20 -33.04
CA ILE A 459 -51.52 -4.08 -33.87
C ILE A 459 -52.93 -4.35 -34.43
N THR A 460 -53.27 -5.58 -34.82
CA THR A 460 -54.59 -5.92 -35.39
C THR A 460 -55.69 -6.00 -34.34
N ASN A 461 -55.40 -6.33 -33.07
CA ASN A 461 -56.37 -6.14 -31.97
C ASN A 461 -56.64 -4.66 -31.66
N MET A 462 -55.84 -3.74 -32.19
CA MET A 462 -56.08 -2.29 -32.13
C MET A 462 -56.78 -1.74 -33.39
N CYS A 463 -57.00 -2.55 -34.45
CA CYS A 463 -57.46 -2.06 -35.76
C CYS A 463 -58.70 -2.83 -36.30
N ALA A 464 -59.72 -2.97 -35.45
CA ALA A 464 -61.12 -3.18 -35.87
C ALA A 464 -61.79 -1.87 -36.32
N LEU A 465 -61.01 -0.92 -36.84
CA LEU A 465 -61.49 0.31 -37.44
C LEU A 465 -60.61 0.61 -38.67
N TRP A 466 -61.16 0.30 -39.85
CA TRP A 466 -60.68 0.69 -41.19
C TRP A 466 -59.64 -0.22 -41.87
N ASN A 467 -60.16 -1.13 -42.68
CA ASN A 467 -59.46 -1.86 -43.73
C ASN A 467 -59.58 -1.17 -45.10
N HIS A 468 -58.67 -1.57 -45.99
CA HIS A 468 -58.60 -1.42 -47.47
C HIS A 468 -57.68 -0.27 -47.93
N THR A 469 -56.65 -0.45 -48.76
CA THR A 469 -56.32 -1.51 -49.75
C THR A 469 -54.83 -1.51 -50.10
N GLU A 470 -54.32 -2.68 -50.50
CA GLU A 470 -52.94 -3.01 -50.88
C GLU A 470 -52.47 -2.42 -52.22
N LYS A 471 -51.15 -2.13 -52.32
CA LYS A 471 -50.33 -2.33 -53.52
C LYS A 471 -48.84 -2.53 -53.16
N SER A 472 -48.19 -3.43 -53.88
CA SER A 472 -46.80 -3.94 -53.75
C SER A 472 -45.70 -2.87 -53.80
N PRO A 473 -44.49 -3.10 -53.24
CA PRO A 473 -43.39 -2.16 -53.37
C PRO A 473 -42.73 -2.28 -54.75
N GLU A 474 -42.82 -1.21 -55.54
CA GLU A 474 -41.90 -0.93 -56.64
C GLU A 474 -40.58 -0.40 -56.05
N THR A 475 -39.46 -0.82 -56.63
CA THR A 475 -38.13 -0.31 -56.31
C THR A 475 -38.03 1.17 -56.70
N GLU A 476 -37.91 2.06 -55.72
CA GLU A 476 -37.67 3.49 -55.97
C GLU A 476 -36.19 3.87 -55.74
N GLU A 477 -35.58 4.36 -56.81
CA GLU A 477 -34.26 4.98 -56.83
C GLU A 477 -34.30 6.35 -56.13
N LYS A 478 -33.47 6.52 -55.09
CA LYS A 478 -33.31 7.82 -54.42
C LYS A 478 -32.55 8.80 -55.33
N ARG A 479 -33.22 9.86 -55.79
CA ARG A 479 -32.56 11.05 -56.35
C ARG A 479 -32.03 11.93 -55.22
N LEU A 480 -30.73 12.20 -55.23
CA LEU A 480 -30.09 13.17 -54.32
C LEU A 480 -30.49 14.60 -54.72
N ALA A 481 -30.97 15.39 -53.75
CA ALA A 481 -31.23 16.81 -53.95
C ALA A 481 -29.93 17.63 -53.81
N THR A 482 -29.61 18.37 -54.87
CA THR A 482 -28.59 19.43 -54.91
C THR A 482 -29.02 20.63 -54.07
N TRP A 483 -28.07 21.20 -53.34
CA TRP A 483 -28.23 22.33 -52.42
C TRP A 483 -29.02 23.52 -53.02
N GLY A 484 -30.02 24.01 -52.28
CA GLY A 484 -30.63 25.34 -52.51
C GLY A 484 -32.05 25.38 -53.07
N THR A 485 -32.78 24.27 -53.17
CA THR A 485 -34.20 24.26 -53.57
C THR A 485 -35.11 23.71 -52.47
N ASP A 486 -36.39 24.11 -52.55
CA ASP A 486 -37.48 23.78 -51.62
C ASP A 486 -37.63 22.27 -51.37
N VAL A 487 -38.02 21.91 -50.14
CA VAL A 487 -38.16 20.52 -49.69
C VAL A 487 -39.27 19.85 -50.51
N PRO A 488 -39.05 18.65 -51.07
CA PRO A 488 -40.13 17.87 -51.68
C PRO A 488 -41.21 17.58 -50.62
N GLU A 489 -42.49 17.84 -50.93
CA GLU A 489 -43.61 17.72 -49.98
C GLU A 489 -43.80 16.29 -49.41
N ASP A 490 -43.15 15.28 -50.00
CA ASP A 490 -43.24 13.87 -49.60
C ASP A 490 -42.13 13.39 -48.64
N LEU A 491 -41.42 14.29 -47.96
CA LEU A 491 -40.36 13.93 -47.01
C LEU A 491 -40.94 13.72 -45.59
N VAL A 492 -41.15 12.45 -45.22
CA VAL A 492 -41.62 12.08 -43.88
C VAL A 492 -40.48 12.23 -42.87
N LEU A 493 -40.53 13.29 -42.05
CA LEU A 493 -39.57 13.53 -40.96
C LEU A 493 -40.10 13.02 -39.63
N ASP A 494 -39.21 12.41 -38.84
CA ASP A 494 -39.54 11.91 -37.50
C ASP A 494 -39.65 13.06 -36.51
N GLN A 495 -40.89 13.33 -36.05
CA GLN A 495 -41.21 14.44 -35.15
C GLN A 495 -40.38 14.47 -33.86
N LYS A 496 -39.96 13.30 -33.34
CA LYS A 496 -39.12 13.20 -32.13
C LYS A 496 -37.69 13.67 -32.38
N LEU A 497 -37.10 13.26 -33.51
CA LEU A 497 -35.74 13.64 -33.89
C LEU A 497 -35.68 15.13 -34.27
N LEU A 498 -36.73 15.65 -34.91
CA LEU A 498 -36.85 17.07 -35.20
C LEU A 498 -36.94 17.92 -33.92
N ALA A 499 -37.69 17.47 -32.91
CA ALA A 499 -37.78 18.17 -31.62
C ALA A 499 -36.43 18.18 -30.87
N GLU A 500 -35.67 17.08 -30.95
CA GLU A 500 -34.32 16.98 -30.38
C GLU A 500 -33.34 17.89 -31.13
N ALA A 501 -33.39 17.91 -32.47
CA ALA A 501 -32.60 18.81 -33.31
C ALA A 501 -32.90 20.29 -33.02
N LEU A 502 -34.18 20.64 -32.82
CA LEU A 502 -34.57 21.99 -32.41
C LEU A 502 -33.96 22.35 -31.05
N LYS A 503 -34.04 21.50 -30.02
CA LYS A 503 -33.41 21.79 -28.71
C LYS A 503 -31.90 22.01 -28.83
N LYS A 504 -31.22 21.18 -29.61
CA LYS A 504 -29.78 21.27 -29.86
C LYS A 504 -29.37 22.57 -30.55
N GLU A 505 -30.19 23.06 -31.49
CA GLU A 505 -29.99 24.38 -32.11
C GLU A 505 -30.21 25.55 -31.14
N ASP A 506 -31.16 25.46 -30.20
CA ASP A 506 -31.32 26.49 -29.16
C ASP A 506 -30.14 26.55 -28.19
N GLU A 507 -29.62 25.39 -27.79
CA GLU A 507 -28.40 25.30 -26.96
C GLU A 507 -27.21 25.90 -27.69
N ARG A 508 -27.05 25.60 -28.99
CA ARG A 508 -25.97 26.18 -29.81
C ARG A 508 -26.08 27.71 -29.94
N LYS A 509 -27.29 28.28 -30.01
CA LYS A 509 -27.50 29.74 -30.04
C LYS A 509 -27.32 30.40 -28.67
N ARG A 510 -27.60 29.71 -27.56
CA ARG A 510 -27.39 30.23 -26.19
C ARG A 510 -25.92 30.26 -25.78
N GLU A 511 -25.08 29.41 -26.37
CA GLU A 511 -23.64 29.44 -26.14
C GLU A 511 -22.96 30.59 -26.90
N GLU A 512 -22.80 31.76 -26.28
CA GLU A 512 -21.88 32.80 -26.76
C GLU A 512 -20.43 32.33 -26.58
N ARG A 513 -19.84 31.75 -27.63
CA ARG A 513 -18.49 31.18 -27.58
C ARG A 513 -17.42 32.24 -27.85
N ASP A 514 -16.85 32.76 -26.77
CA ASP A 514 -15.62 33.55 -26.76
C ASP A 514 -14.45 32.73 -27.36
N GLU A 515 -13.88 33.19 -28.49
CA GLU A 515 -13.02 32.38 -29.38
C GLU A 515 -11.74 31.84 -28.68
N ARG A 516 -11.33 32.45 -27.57
CA ARG A 516 -10.13 32.07 -26.81
C ARG A 516 -10.28 30.80 -25.97
N LYS A 517 -11.50 30.25 -25.84
CA LYS A 517 -11.76 29.04 -25.04
C LYS A 517 -11.96 27.76 -25.86
N ARG A 518 -11.76 27.78 -27.18
CA ARG A 518 -11.85 26.57 -28.02
C ARG A 518 -10.64 25.65 -27.74
N LYS A 519 -10.91 24.44 -27.19
CA LYS A 519 -9.89 23.38 -27.01
C LYS A 519 -9.46 22.82 -28.37
N TYR A 520 -8.16 22.59 -28.54
CA TYR A 520 -7.48 22.25 -29.81
C TYR A 520 -7.90 20.92 -30.46
N ASN A 521 -8.62 20.03 -29.76
CA ASN A 521 -9.02 18.70 -30.28
C ASN A 521 -10.54 18.48 -30.28
N VAL A 522 -11.31 19.36 -30.93
CA VAL A 522 -12.72 19.05 -31.25
C VAL A 522 -12.76 18.26 -32.55
N LYS A 523 -13.08 16.96 -32.48
CA LYS A 523 -13.43 16.18 -33.66
C LYS A 523 -14.83 16.60 -34.11
N TRP A 524 -14.93 17.15 -35.32
CA TRP A 524 -16.22 17.49 -35.94
C TRP A 524 -16.87 16.21 -36.48
N ASN A 525 -18.19 16.06 -36.30
CA ASN A 525 -18.96 14.97 -36.89
C ASN A 525 -19.73 15.56 -38.08
N ASP A 526 -19.32 15.26 -39.31
CA ASP A 526 -19.87 15.83 -40.55
C ASP A 526 -21.23 15.24 -40.98
N LYS A 527 -21.83 14.37 -40.17
CA LYS A 527 -23.12 13.76 -40.48
C LYS A 527 -24.25 14.69 -40.04
N VAL A 528 -24.75 15.50 -40.96
CA VAL A 528 -25.96 16.32 -40.76
C VAL A 528 -27.17 15.54 -41.27
N THR A 529 -28.20 15.37 -40.44
CA THR A 529 -29.43 14.68 -40.86
C THR A 529 -30.41 15.65 -41.53
N ALA A 530 -31.45 15.12 -42.17
CA ALA A 530 -32.46 15.95 -42.82
C ALA A 530 -33.23 16.82 -41.82
N GLU A 531 -33.47 16.29 -40.62
CA GLU A 531 -34.13 16.96 -39.50
C GLU A 531 -33.26 18.09 -38.93
N ASP A 532 -31.93 17.88 -38.83
CA ASP A 532 -30.99 18.92 -38.41
C ASP A 532 -30.98 20.10 -39.39
N MET A 533 -31.06 19.82 -40.70
CA MET A 533 -31.14 20.86 -41.74
C MET A 533 -32.47 21.61 -41.70
N GLU A 534 -33.59 20.92 -41.44
CA GLU A 534 -34.89 21.57 -41.28
C GLU A 534 -34.97 22.40 -39.99
N ALA A 535 -34.51 21.86 -38.85
CA ALA A 535 -34.43 22.61 -37.60
C ALA A 535 -33.58 23.87 -37.74
N TYR A 536 -32.45 23.78 -38.46
CA TYR A 536 -31.63 24.93 -38.80
C TYR A 536 -32.39 25.91 -39.71
N ARG A 537 -33.09 25.45 -40.75
CA ARG A 537 -33.90 26.31 -41.64
C ARG A 537 -35.03 27.02 -40.89
N MET A 538 -35.77 26.31 -40.04
CA MET A 538 -36.86 26.84 -39.21
C MET A 538 -36.37 27.93 -38.24
N LYS A 539 -35.14 27.79 -37.72
CA LYS A 539 -34.55 28.75 -36.77
C LYS A 539 -33.65 29.80 -37.42
N ARG A 540 -33.31 29.63 -38.70
CA ARG A 540 -32.63 30.63 -39.51
C ARG A 540 -33.65 31.71 -39.89
N VAL A 541 -34.07 32.46 -38.87
CA VAL A 541 -34.77 33.73 -39.07
C VAL A 541 -33.90 34.60 -39.97
N HIS A 542 -34.47 35.07 -41.07
CA HIS A 542 -33.89 36.09 -41.94
C HIS A 542 -33.64 37.35 -41.09
N HIS A 543 -32.42 37.48 -40.58
CA HIS A 543 -32.01 38.66 -39.82
C HIS A 543 -31.97 39.93 -40.70
N ASP A 544 -32.14 39.75 -42.01
CA ASP A 544 -32.15 40.79 -43.05
C ASP A 544 -33.54 41.03 -43.68
N ASP A 545 -34.65 40.59 -43.04
CA ASP A 545 -36.01 40.93 -43.51
C ASP A 545 -36.58 42.14 -42.73
N PRO A 546 -36.55 43.35 -43.32
CA PRO A 546 -37.02 44.58 -42.66
C PRO A 546 -38.55 44.66 -42.50
N MET A 547 -39.31 43.70 -43.02
CA MET A 547 -40.78 43.66 -42.87
C MET A 547 -41.25 42.87 -41.62
N LYS A 548 -40.33 42.20 -40.90
CA LYS A 548 -40.68 41.35 -39.75
C LYS A 548 -41.20 42.11 -38.53
N GLU A 549 -40.83 43.38 -38.34
CA GLU A 549 -41.38 44.22 -37.26
C GLU A 549 -42.82 44.70 -37.54
N PHE A 550 -43.33 44.51 -38.76
CA PHE A 550 -44.62 45.04 -39.22
C PHE A 550 -45.72 44.00 -39.44
N LEU A 551 -45.43 42.71 -39.18
CA LEU A 551 -46.41 41.61 -39.30
C LEU A 551 -46.56 40.89 -37.95
N ASN A 552 -47.71 41.11 -37.31
CA ASN A 552 -48.30 40.19 -36.32
C ASN A 552 -49.16 39.15 -37.03
#